data_AF-A0A4Y2DBP3-F1
#
_entry.id   AF-A0A4Y2DBP3-F1
#
_cell.length_a   1.000
_cell.length_b   1.000
_cell.length_c   1.000
_cell.angle_alpha   90.00
_cell.angle_beta   90.00
_cell.angle_gamma   90.00
#
_symmetry.space_group_name_H-M   'P 1'
#
loop_
_entity.id
_entity.type
_entity.pdbx_description
1 polymer ?
#
loop_
_entity_poly.entity_id
_entity_poly.type
_entity_poly.pdbx_seq_one_letter_code
_entity_poly.pdbx_strand_id
1 'polypeptide(L)'
;MGKQNFALLEKNRHLEEKIQVYFNFEATIDQMAKADETFLIHLYGGNPRTSACDLNHLHYTLFTQSETKARSTLARLPPTVDAA
;
A
#
# COMPACT_ATOMS: atom_id res chain seq x y z
N MET A 1 0.19 -4.82 21.81
CA MET A 1 0.09 -5.26 20.38
C MET A 1 -1.39 -5.58 20.14
N GLY A 2 -2.19 -4.74 19.52
CA GLY A 2 -2.11 -4.30 18.11
C GLY A 2 -3.33 -4.82 17.35
N LYS A 3 -4.54 -4.65 17.89
CA LYS A 3 -5.83 -5.21 17.39
C LYS A 3 -6.38 -4.48 16.15
N GLN A 4 -5.67 -3.48 15.63
CA GLN A 4 -6.19 -2.52 14.65
C GLN A 4 -5.97 -2.94 13.19
N ASN A 5 -5.00 -3.80 12.89
CA ASN A 5 -4.49 -3.93 11.52
C ASN A 5 -4.98 -5.18 10.75
N PHE A 6 -5.70 -6.10 11.40
CA PHE A 6 -6.18 -7.34 10.76
C PHE A 6 -7.66 -7.31 10.35
N ALA A 7 -8.43 -6.30 10.78
CA ALA A 7 -9.86 -6.20 10.46
C ALA A 7 -10.14 -6.11 8.95
N LEU A 8 -9.18 -5.60 8.17
CA LEU A 8 -9.29 -5.54 6.72
C LEU A 8 -9.17 -6.94 6.09
N LEU A 9 -8.40 -7.83 6.71
CA LEU A 9 -8.20 -9.20 6.27
C LEU A 9 -9.39 -10.08 6.63
N GLU A 10 -9.93 -9.95 7.84
CA GLU A 10 -11.15 -10.65 8.27
C GLU A 10 -12.35 -10.38 7.35
N LYS A 11 -12.41 -9.18 6.76
CA LYS A 11 -13.49 -8.77 5.85
C LYS A 11 -13.25 -9.17 4.39
N ASN A 12 -12.05 -9.62 4.03
CA ASN A 12 -11.65 -9.91 2.66
C ASN A 12 -10.95 -11.26 2.58
N ARG A 13 -11.73 -12.34 2.42
CA ARG A 13 -11.22 -13.72 2.32
C ARG A 13 -10.11 -13.87 1.26
N HIS A 14 -10.21 -13.15 0.14
CA HIS A 14 -9.19 -13.17 -0.92
C HIS A 14 -7.84 -12.55 -0.53
N LEU A 15 -7.80 -11.67 0.47
CA LEU A 15 -6.56 -11.12 1.02
C LEU A 15 -5.98 -12.04 2.10
N GLU A 16 -6.83 -12.67 2.89
CA GLU A 16 -6.45 -13.66 3.91
C GLU A 16 -5.72 -14.86 3.28
N GLU A 17 -6.26 -15.44 2.21
CA GLU A 17 -5.66 -16.57 1.49
C GLU A 17 -4.26 -16.26 0.95
N LYS A 18 -4.00 -15.01 0.54
CA LYS A 18 -2.70 -14.61 -0.01
C LYS A 18 -1.66 -14.32 1.06
N ILE A 19 -2.11 -13.83 2.22
CA ILE A 19 -1.23 -13.61 3.36
C ILE A 19 -0.62 -14.93 3.85
N GLN A 20 -1.32 -16.05 3.70
CA GLN A 20 -0.77 -17.37 4.04
C GLN A 20 0.52 -17.71 3.26
N VAL A 21 0.69 -17.18 2.04
CA VAL A 21 1.92 -17.38 1.25
C VAL A 21 3.13 -16.76 1.95
N TYR A 22 2.96 -15.65 2.68
CA TYR A 22 4.03 -15.00 3.43
C TYR A 22 4.35 -15.71 4.76
N PHE A 23 3.42 -16.53 5.26
CA PHE A 23 3.63 -17.38 6.44
C PHE A 23 4.18 -18.77 6.07
N ASN A 24 4.19 -19.13 4.79
CA ASN A 24 4.79 -20.36 4.31
C ASN A 24 6.31 -20.17 4.10
N PHE A 25 7.11 -20.74 5.00
CA PHE A 25 8.58 -20.71 4.90
C PHE A 25 9.14 -21.50 3.71
N GLU A 26 8.34 -22.40 3.11
CA GLU A 26 8.70 -23.14 1.90
C GLU A 26 8.28 -22.43 0.61
N ALA A 27 7.61 -21.27 0.70
CA ALA A 27 7.19 -20.53 -0.48
C ALA A 27 8.41 -20.07 -1.29
N THR A 28 8.36 -20.30 -2.60
CA THR A 28 9.40 -19.83 -3.50
C THR A 28 9.28 -18.32 -3.73
N ILE A 29 10.38 -17.69 -4.15
CA ILE A 29 10.41 -16.25 -4.47
C ILE A 29 9.36 -15.91 -5.55
N ASP A 30 9.18 -16.77 -6.55
CA ASP A 30 8.17 -16.57 -7.60
C ASP A 30 6.74 -16.66 -7.06
N GLN A 31 6.49 -17.57 -6.11
CA GLN A 31 5.19 -17.67 -5.45
C GLN A 31 4.91 -16.44 -4.60
N MET A 32 5.91 -15.94 -3.88
CA MET A 32 5.80 -14.69 -3.12
C MET A 32 5.56 -13.49 -4.02
N ALA A 33 6.32 -13.33 -5.10
CA ALA A 33 6.17 -12.23 -6.04
C ALA A 33 4.76 -12.20 -6.65
N LYS A 34 4.24 -13.37 -7.03
CA LYS A 34 2.88 -13.51 -7.56
C LYS A 34 1.81 -13.23 -6.50
N ALA A 35 2.01 -13.69 -5.26
CA ALA A 35 1.11 -13.40 -4.16
C ALA A 35 1.07 -11.90 -3.85
N ASP A 36 2.22 -11.22 -3.91
CA ASP A 36 2.38 -9.78 -3.67
C ASP A 36 1.69 -8.93 -4.72
N GLU A 37 1.93 -9.21 -6.00
CA GLU A 37 1.21 -8.58 -7.11
C GLU A 37 -0.30 -8.73 -6.95
N THR A 38 -0.76 -9.96 -6.71
CA THR A 38 -2.19 -10.22 -6.60
C THR A 38 -2.80 -9.64 -5.31
N PHE A 39 -2.03 -9.51 -4.24
CA PHE A 39 -2.45 -8.91 -2.96
C PHE A 39 -2.66 -7.41 -3.13
N LEU A 40 -1.70 -6.70 -3.73
CA LEU A 40 -1.79 -5.27 -3.99
C LEU A 40 -3.00 -4.93 -4.89
N ILE A 41 -3.22 -5.69 -5.96
CA ILE A 41 -4.37 -5.48 -6.83
C ILE A 41 -5.69 -5.58 -6.06
N HIS A 42 -5.85 -6.60 -5.20
CA HIS A 42 -7.09 -6.74 -4.43
C HIS A 42 -7.24 -5.67 -3.34
N LEU A 43 -6.13 -5.28 -2.71
CA LEU A 43 -6.12 -4.25 -1.66
C LEU A 43 -6.62 -2.91 -2.17
N TYR A 44 -6.27 -2.56 -3.41
CA TYR A 44 -6.67 -1.30 -4.03
C TYR A 44 -7.84 -1.43 -5.02
N GLY A 45 -8.46 -2.61 -5.13
CA GLY A 45 -9.66 -2.84 -5.94
C GLY A 45 -9.43 -2.98 -7.45
N GLY A 46 -8.22 -3.30 -7.89
CA GLY A 46 -7.88 -3.57 -9.28
C GLY A 46 -8.31 -4.96 -9.78
N ASN A 47 -8.07 -5.25 -11.06
CA ASN A 47 -8.42 -6.52 -11.71
C ASN A 47 -7.22 -7.49 -11.81
N PRO A 48 -7.24 -8.62 -11.09
CA PRO A 48 -6.13 -9.57 -11.08
C PRO A 48 -5.94 -10.33 -12.41
N ARG A 49 -6.92 -10.34 -13.32
CA ARG A 49 -6.76 -10.95 -14.65
C ARG A 49 -5.91 -10.10 -15.61
N THR A 50 -5.68 -8.83 -15.30
CA THR A 50 -4.92 -7.86 -16.11
C THR A 50 -3.67 -7.36 -15.39
N SER A 51 -3.17 -8.17 -14.44
CA SER A 51 -2.35 -7.77 -13.29
C SER A 51 -1.10 -6.94 -13.62
N ALA A 52 -0.38 -7.23 -14.70
CA ALA A 52 0.84 -6.51 -15.04
C ALA A 52 0.61 -5.07 -15.53
N CYS A 53 -0.48 -4.84 -16.29
CA CYS A 53 -0.84 -3.50 -16.77
C CYS A 53 -1.53 -2.69 -15.66
N ASP A 54 -2.33 -3.38 -14.85
CA ASP A 54 -3.09 -2.81 -13.75
C ASP A 54 -2.17 -2.40 -12.59
N LEU A 55 -1.16 -3.21 -12.23
CA LEU A 55 -0.28 -2.89 -11.10
C LEU A 55 0.62 -1.68 -11.38
N ASN A 56 1.24 -1.59 -12.57
CA ASN A 56 2.07 -0.42 -12.93
C ASN A 56 1.26 0.87 -12.95
N HIS A 57 0.04 0.81 -13.51
CA HIS A 57 -0.89 1.94 -13.52
C HIS A 57 -1.32 2.34 -12.10
N LEU A 58 -1.64 1.36 -11.27
CA LEU A 58 -2.03 1.54 -9.88
C LEU A 58 -0.88 2.16 -9.06
N HIS A 59 0.35 1.65 -9.23
CA HIS A 59 1.54 2.16 -8.55
C HIS A 59 1.80 3.62 -8.90
N TYR A 60 1.75 3.95 -10.19
CA TYR A 60 1.89 5.33 -10.67
C TYR A 60 0.81 6.26 -10.11
N THR A 61 -0.44 5.80 -10.10
CA THR A 61 -1.59 6.58 -9.61
C THR A 61 -1.49 6.85 -8.11
N LEU A 62 -1.21 5.82 -7.30
CA LEU A 62 -1.08 5.94 -5.85
C LEU A 62 0.12 6.81 -5.46
N PHE A 63 1.24 6.67 -6.16
CA PHE A 63 2.42 7.52 -5.97
C PHE A 63 2.09 8.99 -6.24
N THR A 64 1.49 9.28 -7.40
CA THR A 64 1.10 10.64 -7.80
C THR A 64 0.07 11.25 -6.84
N GLN A 65 -0.94 10.49 -6.42
CA GLN A 65 -1.93 10.94 -5.43
C GLN A 65 -1.29 11.26 -4.07
N SER A 66 -0.30 10.46 -3.66
CA SER A 66 0.43 10.69 -2.41
C SER A 66 1.27 11.96 -2.47
N GLU A 67 1.93 12.24 -3.60
CA GLU A 67 2.63 13.51 -3.83
C GLU A 67 1.68 14.71 -3.82
N THR A 68 0.46 14.54 -4.34
CA THR A 68 -0.56 15.61 -4.36
C THR A 68 -1.09 15.92 -2.95
N LYS A 69 -1.06 14.96 -2.02
CA LYS A 69 -1.59 15.10 -0.66
C LYS A 69 -0.61 15.74 0.33
N ALA A 70 0.64 15.99 -0.06
CA ALA A 70 1.71 16.41 0.85
C ALA A 70 2.13 17.88 0.74
N ARG A 71 1.27 18.79 0.25
CA ARG A 71 1.43 20.21 0.61
C ARG A 71 0.97 20.42 2.05
N SER A 72 1.81 20.00 2.99
CA SER A 72 1.74 20.48 4.36
C SER A 72 1.87 21.99 4.29
N THR A 73 0.82 22.71 4.69
CA THR A 73 0.91 24.15 4.87
C THR A 73 1.77 24.38 6.10
N LEU A 74 3.10 24.37 5.93
CA LEU A 74 4.04 24.79 6.94
C LEU A 74 3.72 26.26 7.23
N ALA A 75 2.97 26.50 8.30
CA ALA A 75 2.70 27.84 8.79
C ALA A 75 4.05 28.50 9.07
N ARG A 76 4.38 29.52 8.29
CA ARG A 76 5.62 30.27 8.44
C ARG A 76 5.57 30.96 9.80
N LEU A 77 6.51 30.64 10.69
CA LEU A 77 6.66 31.35 11.95
C LEU A 77 6.85 32.85 11.67
N PRO A 78 6.25 33.74 12.46
CA PRO A 78 6.50 35.17 12.32
C PRO A 78 8.00 35.46 12.53
N PRO A 79 8.60 36.39 11.77
CA PRO A 79 10.00 36.73 11.94
C PRO A 79 10.26 37.21 13.37
N THR A 80 11.26 36.59 14.03
CA THR A 80 11.71 37.02 15.36
C THR A 80 12.35 38.40 15.23
N VAL A 81 11.74 39.40 15.89
CA VAL A 81 12.14 40.81 15.83
C VAL A 81 13.44 41.08 16.60
N ASP A 82 13.93 40.13 17.40
CA ASP A 82 15.09 40.34 18.27
C ASP A 82 16.36 39.71 17.68
N ALA A 83 16.89 40.38 16.65
CA ALA A 83 18.27 40.26 16.20
C ALA A 83 18.73 41.66 15.79
N ALA A 84 19.03 42.48 16.80
CA ALA A 84 19.76 43.74 16.63
C ALA A 84 21.28 43.48 16.72
#